data_AF-A0A956QJN9-F1
#
_entry.id   AF-A0A956QJN9-F1
#
_cell.length_a   1.000
_cell.length_b   1.000
_cell.length_c   1.000
_cell.angle_alpha   90.00
_cell.angle_beta   90.00
_cell.angle_gamma   90.00
#
_symmetry.space_group_name_H-M   'P 1'
#
loop_
_entity.id
_entity.type
_entity.pdbx_description
1 polymer ?
#
loop_
_entity_poly.entity_id
_entity_poly.type
_entity_poly.pdbx_seq_one_letter_code
_entity_poly.pdbx_strand_id
1 'polypeptide(L)'
;MDVTGGVVALLTLAAILIGSRWKRRDRAEKVATRPEGVEPEERCTVRVGRGVLPLADPKRGALLLRVVPILRLRWAERGLTLPAARFTDDSQLGYNEYALLIDGREVLRETVYADRVLALP
;
A
#
# COMPACT_ATOMS: atom_id res chain seq x y z
N MET A 1 -17.19 59.86 12.59
CA MET A 1 -16.99 59.04 11.37
C MET A 1 -15.77 58.18 11.62
N ASP A 2 -15.95 57.04 12.31
CA ASP A 2 -14.86 56.15 12.71
C ASP A 2 -14.86 54.91 11.82
N VAL A 3 -14.12 55.01 10.71
CA VAL A 3 -13.94 53.93 9.71
C VAL A 3 -13.15 52.75 10.31
N THR A 4 -12.51 52.96 11.47
CA THR A 4 -11.70 51.98 12.21
C THR A 4 -12.52 50.83 12.81
N GLY A 5 -13.78 51.07 13.18
CA GLY A 5 -14.63 50.05 13.82
C GLY A 5 -15.12 48.95 12.87
N GLY A 6 -15.31 49.28 11.58
CA GLY A 6 -15.82 48.35 10.57
C GLY A 6 -14.80 47.29 10.14
N VAL A 7 -13.51 47.65 10.11
CA VAL A 7 -12.43 46.73 9.68
C VAL A 7 -12.10 45.70 10.76
N VAL A 8 -12.19 46.08 12.05
CA VAL A 8 -11.96 45.16 13.18
C VAL A 8 -13.08 44.13 13.30
N ALA A 9 -14.33 44.51 13.02
CA ALA A 9 -15.46 43.59 12.97
C ALA A 9 -15.34 42.57 11.83
N LEU A 10 -14.79 42.97 10.68
CA LEU A 10 -14.61 42.08 9.53
C LEU A 10 -13.49 41.05 9.76
N LEU A 11 -12.40 41.45 10.42
CA LEU A 11 -11.29 40.55 10.77
C LEU A 11 -11.64 39.55 11.87
N THR A 12 -12.47 39.94 12.84
CA THR A 12 -12.99 39.01 13.86
C THR A 12 -13.98 38.00 13.28
N LEU A 13 -14.83 38.41 12.32
CA LEU A 13 -15.73 37.48 11.62
C LEU A 13 -14.96 36.47 10.74
N ALA A 14 -13.89 36.92 10.07
CA ALA A 14 -13.03 36.05 9.26
C ALA A 14 -12.27 35.00 10.10
N ALA A 15 -11.79 35.38 11.29
CA ALA A 15 -11.11 34.45 12.21
C ALA A 15 -12.05 33.33 12.73
N ILE A 16 -13.33 33.65 12.94
CA ILE A 16 -14.34 32.68 13.41
C ILE A 16 -14.76 31.71 12.29
N LEU A 17 -14.83 32.19 11.04
CA LEU A 17 -15.13 31.35 9.87
C LEU A 17 -13.98 30.39 9.50
N ILE A 18 -12.72 30.79 9.71
CA ILE A 18 -11.54 29.94 9.46
C ILE A 18 -11.26 29.00 10.65
N GLY A 19 -11.59 29.42 11.90
CA GLY A 19 -11.31 28.68 13.13
C GLY A 19 -12.22 27.49 13.44
N SER A 20 -13.31 27.27 12.68
CA SER A 20 -14.32 26.24 12.99
C SER A 20 -13.98 24.83 12.48
N ARG A 21 -12.82 24.61 11.85
CA ARG A 21 -12.42 23.29 11.32
C ARG A 21 -11.33 22.57 12.13
N TRP A 22 -11.11 23.00 13.38
CA TRP A 22 -9.98 22.55 14.22
C TRP A 22 -10.37 22.07 15.64
N LYS A 23 -11.62 21.63 15.87
CA LYS A 23 -12.03 21.10 17.19
C LYS A 23 -12.89 19.84 17.13
N ARG A 24 -12.26 18.75 16.68
CA ARG A 24 -12.67 17.38 17.02
C ARG A 24 -11.45 16.51 17.38
N ARG A 25 -10.54 17.10 18.15
CA ARG A 25 -9.85 16.38 19.23
C ARG A 25 -10.74 16.53 20.46
N ASP A 26 -10.97 15.43 21.18
CA ASP A 26 -11.33 15.35 22.61
C ASP A 26 -11.95 13.98 22.99
N ARG A 27 -11.97 12.99 22.09
CA ARG A 27 -12.24 11.60 22.49
C ARG A 27 -11.17 10.63 22.02
N ALA A 28 -10.57 9.98 23.01
CA ALA A 28 -9.65 8.86 22.94
C ALA A 28 -8.17 9.18 22.71
N GLU A 29 -7.68 10.13 23.50
CA GLU A 29 -6.32 10.21 24.05
C GLU A 29 -5.96 8.99 24.93
N LYS A 30 -6.23 7.74 24.52
CA LYS A 30 -5.70 6.58 25.25
C LYS A 30 -5.26 5.47 24.30
N VAL A 31 -3.95 5.20 24.35
CA VAL A 31 -3.22 4.02 23.87
C VAL A 31 -2.95 4.05 22.36
N ALA A 32 -1.73 4.14 21.84
CA ALA A 32 -0.42 3.81 22.38
C ALA A 32 0.62 4.77 21.80
N THR A 33 1.64 5.09 22.59
CA THR A 33 2.95 5.51 22.08
C THR A 33 3.40 4.49 21.04
N ARG A 34 3.23 4.82 19.76
CA ARG A 34 3.77 4.03 18.64
C ARG A 34 5.07 4.73 18.24
N PRO A 35 6.22 4.04 18.28
CA PRO A 35 7.48 4.66 17.91
C PRO A 35 7.37 5.21 16.49
N GLU A 36 7.82 6.43 16.36
CA GLU A 36 7.71 7.28 15.18
C GLU A 36 8.57 6.65 14.08
N GLY A 37 7.96 6.28 12.96
CA GLY A 37 8.68 5.75 11.78
C GLY A 37 8.54 4.25 11.49
N VAL A 38 7.75 3.49 12.26
CA VAL A 38 7.46 2.09 11.88
C VAL A 38 6.31 2.08 10.87
N GLU A 39 6.65 2.18 9.58
CA GLU A 39 5.76 1.75 8.49
C GLU A 39 5.25 0.34 8.82
N PRO A 40 3.95 0.04 8.64
CA PRO A 40 3.44 -1.28 8.93
C PRO A 40 4.24 -2.31 8.13
N GLU A 41 4.92 -3.21 8.83
CA GLU A 41 5.71 -4.26 8.20
C GLU A 41 4.76 -5.12 7.35
N GLU A 42 4.89 -4.98 6.03
CA GLU A 42 3.97 -5.63 5.11
C GLU A 42 4.25 -7.13 5.12
N ARG A 43 3.33 -7.89 5.71
CA ARG A 43 3.50 -9.33 5.97
C ARG A 43 3.76 -10.16 4.72
N CYS A 44 3.35 -9.71 3.53
CA CYS A 44 3.62 -10.39 2.27
C CYS A 44 3.82 -9.38 1.14
N THR A 45 4.99 -9.43 0.51
CA THR A 45 5.38 -8.55 -0.59
C THR A 45 5.93 -9.37 -1.74
N VAL A 46 5.46 -9.11 -2.95
CA VAL A 46 6.02 -9.66 -4.19
C VAL A 46 6.79 -8.56 -4.89
N ARG A 47 8.11 -8.71 -4.96
CA ARG A 47 8.97 -7.82 -5.72
C ARG A 47 9.14 -8.33 -7.13
N VAL A 48 9.05 -7.46 -8.13
CA VAL A 48 9.12 -7.84 -9.54
C VAL A 48 10.18 -7.04 -10.28
N GLY A 49 10.95 -7.75 -11.12
CA GLY A 49 11.81 -7.13 -12.11
C GLY A 49 11.00 -6.47 -13.23
N ARG A 50 11.67 -5.59 -13.99
CA ARG A 50 11.01 -4.76 -15.03
C ARG A 50 10.32 -5.58 -16.13
N GLY A 51 10.84 -6.74 -16.50
CA GLY A 51 10.26 -7.64 -17.50
C GLY A 51 8.99 -8.35 -17.03
N VAL A 52 8.77 -8.45 -15.72
CA VAL A 52 7.62 -9.10 -15.09
C VAL A 52 6.46 -8.12 -14.86
N LEU A 53 6.75 -6.82 -14.79
CA LEU A 53 5.76 -5.75 -14.57
C LEU A 53 4.51 -5.82 -15.47
N PRO A 54 4.61 -6.18 -16.78
CA PRO A 54 3.43 -6.36 -17.63
C PRO A 54 2.41 -7.40 -17.11
N LEU A 55 2.84 -8.39 -16.31
CA LEU A 55 1.96 -9.40 -15.72
C LEU A 55 1.20 -8.87 -14.50
N ALA A 56 1.67 -7.78 -13.88
CA ALA A 56 1.01 -7.10 -12.76
C ALA A 56 0.08 -5.95 -13.22
N ASP A 57 0.16 -5.52 -14.50
CA ASP A 57 -0.62 -4.39 -15.02
C ASP A 57 -2.12 -4.76 -15.18
N PRO A 58 -3.05 -4.02 -14.51
CA PRO A 58 -4.49 -4.16 -14.69
C PRO A 58 -4.96 -4.11 -16.14
N LYS A 59 -4.31 -3.31 -16.99
CA LYS A 59 -4.71 -3.08 -18.38
C LYS A 59 -4.35 -4.25 -19.30
N ARG A 60 -3.39 -5.08 -18.90
CA ARG A 60 -2.89 -6.22 -19.69
C ARG A 60 -3.41 -7.57 -19.19
N GLY A 61 -4.48 -7.55 -18.38
CA GLY A 61 -5.13 -8.75 -17.84
C GLY A 61 -4.68 -9.14 -16.43
N ALA A 62 -3.71 -8.42 -15.84
CA ALA A 62 -3.35 -8.48 -14.43
C ALA A 62 -3.23 -9.91 -13.86
N LEU A 63 -2.54 -10.78 -14.60
CA LEU A 63 -2.41 -12.20 -14.25
C LEU A 63 -1.91 -12.39 -12.81
N LEU A 64 -0.91 -11.62 -12.40
CA LEU A 64 -0.38 -11.69 -11.03
C LEU A 64 -1.42 -11.27 -9.98
N LEU A 65 -2.24 -10.25 -10.26
CA LEU A 65 -3.33 -9.85 -9.36
C LEU A 65 -4.43 -10.92 -9.28
N ARG A 66 -4.67 -11.67 -10.36
CA ARG A 66 -5.65 -12.76 -10.41
C ARG A 66 -5.19 -14.04 -9.70
N VAL A 67 -3.88 -14.28 -9.64
CA VAL A 67 -3.30 -15.47 -8.99
C VAL A 67 -3.38 -15.35 -7.46
N VAL A 68 -3.25 -14.16 -6.89
CA VAL A 68 -3.24 -13.97 -5.42
C VAL A 68 -4.50 -14.54 -4.73
N PRO A 69 -5.75 -14.26 -5.18
CA PRO A 69 -6.95 -14.88 -4.61
C PRO A 69 -6.93 -16.42 -4.65
N ILE A 70 -6.44 -17.00 -5.76
CA ILE A 70 -6.35 -18.46 -5.94
C ILE A 70 -5.36 -19.05 -4.95
N LEU A 71 -4.20 -18.42 -4.78
CA LEU A 71 -3.21 -18.82 -3.79
C LEU A 71 -3.83 -18.71 -2.38
N ARG A 72 -4.47 -17.59 -2.02
CA ARG A 72 -5.10 -17.45 -0.70
C ARG A 72 -6.08 -18.60 -0.39
N LEU A 73 -6.89 -19.02 -1.37
CA LEU A 73 -7.79 -20.16 -1.21
C LEU A 73 -7.03 -21.47 -1.00
N ARG A 74 -6.03 -21.77 -1.85
CA ARG A 74 -5.21 -23.00 -1.75
C ARG A 74 -4.46 -23.12 -0.42
N TRP A 75 -3.98 -22.01 0.12
CA TRP A 75 -3.30 -21.99 1.41
C TRP A 75 -4.30 -22.17 2.57
N ALA A 76 -5.49 -21.56 2.46
CA ALA A 76 -6.55 -21.72 3.45
C ALA A 76 -7.03 -23.19 3.54
N GLU A 77 -7.11 -23.91 2.41
CA GLU A 77 -7.38 -25.35 2.36
C GLU A 77 -6.36 -26.17 3.20
N ARG A 78 -5.16 -25.65 3.41
CA ARG A 78 -4.08 -26.28 4.20
C ARG A 78 -4.01 -25.75 5.64
N GLY A 79 -4.98 -24.94 6.08
CA GLY A 79 -5.01 -24.34 7.41
C GLY A 79 -4.09 -23.12 7.58
N LEU A 80 -3.59 -22.55 6.47
CA LEU A 80 -2.67 -21.41 6.48
C LEU A 80 -3.37 -20.15 5.92
N THR A 81 -3.25 -19.02 6.63
CA THR A 81 -3.82 -17.75 6.16
C THR A 81 -2.76 -16.94 5.43
N LEU A 82 -2.93 -16.79 4.11
CA LEU A 82 -2.08 -15.89 3.32
C LEU A 82 -2.59 -14.44 3.47
N PRO A 83 -1.77 -13.51 4.02
CA PRO A 83 -2.15 -12.10 4.17
C PRO A 83 -2.26 -11.42 2.79
N ALA A 84 -2.73 -10.17 2.77
CA ALA A 84 -2.74 -9.39 1.55
C ALA A 84 -1.31 -9.26 1.00
N ALA A 85 -1.12 -9.58 -0.28
CA ALA A 85 0.15 -9.44 -0.97
C ALA A 85 0.20 -8.09 -1.71
N ARG A 86 1.27 -7.31 -1.51
CA ARG A 86 1.57 -6.12 -2.32
C ARG A 86 2.54 -6.47 -3.44
N PHE A 87 2.36 -5.87 -4.61
CA PHE A 87 3.34 -5.91 -5.69
C PHE A 87 4.13 -4.62 -5.73
N THR A 88 5.47 -4.73 -5.78
CA THR A 88 6.40 -3.60 -5.85
C THR A 88 7.46 -3.89 -6.91
N ASP A 89 7.87 -2.90 -7.69
CA ASP A 89 9.00 -3.05 -8.59
C ASP A 89 10.32 -2.99 -7.81
N ASP A 90 11.27 -3.85 -8.18
CA ASP A 90 12.61 -3.84 -7.59
C ASP A 90 13.67 -3.85 -8.71
N SER A 91 14.46 -2.79 -8.75
CA SER A 91 15.54 -2.64 -9.72
C SER A 91 16.76 -3.52 -9.43
N GLN A 92 16.86 -4.08 -8.23
CA GLN A 92 17.91 -5.03 -7.84
C GLN A 92 17.63 -6.46 -8.32
N LEU A 93 16.40 -6.75 -8.75
CA LEU A 93 16.03 -8.02 -9.37
C LEU A 93 16.44 -8.06 -10.86
N GLY A 94 16.76 -9.24 -11.34
CA GLY A 94 16.96 -9.50 -12.76
C GLY A 94 15.72 -9.17 -13.59
N TYR A 95 15.90 -8.99 -14.91
CA TYR A 95 14.83 -8.50 -15.79
C TYR A 95 13.55 -9.34 -15.70
N ASN A 96 13.69 -10.67 -15.69
CA ASN A 96 12.59 -11.63 -15.61
C ASN A 96 12.42 -12.24 -14.21
N GLU A 97 13.07 -11.68 -13.19
CA GLU A 97 13.00 -12.23 -11.84
C GLU A 97 11.82 -11.66 -11.05
N TYR A 98 11.32 -12.45 -10.11
CA TYR A 98 10.45 -12.01 -9.04
C TYR A 98 10.89 -12.63 -7.72
N ALA A 99 10.66 -11.93 -6.61
CA ALA A 99 10.95 -12.42 -5.26
C ALA A 99 9.70 -12.32 -4.38
N LEU A 100 9.47 -13.34 -3.56
CA LEU A 100 8.41 -13.33 -2.54
C LEU A 100 9.06 -13.08 -1.18
N LEU A 101 8.57 -12.05 -0.50
CA LEU A 101 8.99 -11.70 0.84
C LEU A 101 7.84 -11.89 1.82
N ILE A 102 8.13 -12.49 2.97
CA ILE A 102 7.21 -12.60 4.11
C ILE A 102 7.87 -11.91 5.30
N ASP A 103 7.15 -10.99 5.95
CA ASP A 103 7.67 -10.15 7.03
C ASP A 103 9.05 -9.54 6.68
N GLY A 104 9.15 -8.99 5.45
CA GLY A 104 10.37 -8.35 4.94
C GLY A 104 11.53 -9.30 4.56
N ARG A 105 11.39 -10.61 4.78
CA ARG A 105 12.44 -11.61 4.45
C ARG A 105 12.16 -12.29 3.13
N GLU A 106 13.17 -12.37 2.27
CA GLU A 106 13.09 -13.12 1.01
C GLU A 106 12.93 -14.62 1.30
N VAL A 107 11.81 -15.19 0.86
CA VAL A 107 11.48 -16.62 1.01
C VAL A 107 11.76 -17.37 -0.29
N LEU A 108 11.55 -16.72 -1.44
CA LEU A 108 11.86 -17.28 -2.74
C LEU A 108 12.29 -16.18 -3.72
N ARG A 109 13.09 -16.58 -4.70
CA ARG A 109 13.42 -15.79 -5.89
C ARG A 109 13.45 -16.72 -7.09
N GLU A 110 12.69 -16.38 -8.13
CA GLU A 110 12.51 -17.23 -9.30
C GLU A 110 12.37 -16.38 -10.57
N THR A 111 12.46 -17.03 -11.74
CA THR A 111 12.36 -16.37 -13.04
C THR A 111 11.03 -16.69 -13.72
N VAL A 112 10.40 -15.68 -14.33
CA VAL A 112 9.19 -15.81 -15.14
C VAL A 112 9.30 -15.02 -16.44
N TYR A 113 8.87 -15.62 -17.54
CA TYR A 113 8.91 -15.03 -18.87
C TYR A 113 7.51 -14.56 -19.28
N ALA A 114 7.29 -13.25 -19.33
CA ALA A 114 5.96 -12.67 -19.60
C ALA A 114 5.44 -12.96 -21.02
N ASP A 115 6.32 -13.34 -21.94
CA ASP A 115 6.05 -13.68 -23.34
C ASP A 115 5.81 -15.18 -23.59
N ARG A 116 5.83 -16.01 -22.53
CA ARG A 116 5.75 -17.48 -22.65
C ARG A 116 4.72 -18.06 -21.67
N VAL A 117 4.32 -19.29 -21.95
CA VAL A 117 3.46 -20.10 -21.06
C VAL A 117 4.25 -21.28 -20.50
N LEU A 118 3.92 -21.68 -19.27
CA LEU A 118 4.50 -22.87 -18.64
C LEU A 118 3.77 -24.11 -19.13
N ALA A 119 4.47 -24.99 -19.85
CA ALA A 119 4.00 -26.33 -20.18
C ALA A 119 4.40 -27.29 -19.06
N LEU A 120 3.41 -27.89 -18.40
CA LEU A 120 3.62 -28.99 -17.45
C LEU A 120 3.33 -30.31 -18.16
N PRO A 121 4.19 -31.33 -18.00
CA PRO A 121 3.95 -32.66 -18.57
C PRO A 121 2.77 -33.37 -17.89
#